data_AF-A0A9D8AST5-F1
#
_entry.id   AF-A0A9D8AST5-F1
#
_cell.length_a   1.000
_cell.length_b   1.000
_cell.length_c   1.000
_cell.angle_alpha   90.00
_cell.angle_beta   90.00
_cell.angle_gamma   90.00
#
_symmetry.space_group_name_H-M   'P 1'
#
loop_
_entity.id
_entity.type
_entity.pdbx_description
1 polymer ?
#
loop_
_entity_poly.entity_id
_entity_poly.type
_entity_poly.pdbx_seq_one_letter_code
_entity_poly.pdbx_strand_id
1 'polypeptide(L)' 'MPVNAPYHQALGDGLVIKSLADARDIERLAAFNGLIFGDGVAALTRELILNHPRSQPEHWLFVEDDGSGQIVSTLCLIP' A
#
# COMPACT_ATOMS: atom_id res chain seq x y z
N MET A 1 16.78 8.39 10.57
CA MET A 1 15.48 7.93 11.10
C MET A 1 15.55 6.41 11.17
N PRO A 2 15.16 5.76 12.28
CA PRO A 2 15.15 4.31 12.31
C PRO A 2 14.15 3.80 11.26
N VAL A 3 14.56 2.81 10.47
CA VAL A 3 13.66 2.10 9.56
C VAL A 3 12.75 1.27 10.46
N ASN A 4 11.51 1.71 10.66
CA ASN A 4 10.50 0.86 11.27
C ASN A 4 10.28 -0.34 10.35
N ALA A 5 10.18 -1.53 10.92
CA ALA A 5 9.80 -2.71 10.17
C ALA A 5 8.42 -2.47 9.53
N PRO A 6 8.18 -2.94 8.30
CA PRO A 6 6.87 -2.86 7.67
C PRO A 6 5.78 -3.44 8.60
N TYR A 7 4.66 -2.74 8.69
CA TYR A 7 3.51 -3.17 9.47
C TYR A 7 2.92 -4.46 8.88
N HIS A 8 2.54 -5.39 9.74
CA HIS A 8 1.96 -6.66 9.34
C HIS A 8 1.07 -7.20 10.47
N GLN A 9 -0.22 -7.38 10.20
CA GLN A 9 -1.17 -7.89 11.19
C GLN A 9 -2.26 -8.74 10.52
N ALA A 10 -2.51 -9.94 11.05
CA ALA A 10 -3.63 -10.76 10.63
C ALA A 10 -4.96 -10.12 11.04
N LEU A 11 -5.94 -10.13 10.14
CA LEU A 11 -7.32 -9.66 10.40
C LEU A 11 -8.30 -10.81 10.64
N GLY A 12 -7.89 -12.06 10.39
CA GLY A 12 -8.78 -13.22 10.34
C GLY A 12 -9.24 -13.53 8.91
N ASP A 13 -9.87 -14.68 8.70
CA ASP A 13 -10.47 -15.09 7.42
C ASP A 13 -9.53 -15.04 6.20
N GLY A 14 -8.23 -15.32 6.41
CA GLY A 14 -7.23 -15.26 5.35
C GLY A 14 -6.83 -13.84 4.94
N LEU A 15 -7.27 -12.80 5.67
CA LEU A 15 -6.91 -11.42 5.42
C LEU A 15 -5.77 -10.95 6.32
N VAL A 16 -4.90 -10.13 5.74
CA VAL A 16 -3.76 -9.52 6.42
C VAL A 16 -3.64 -8.06 6.02
N ILE A 17 -3.44 -7.17 6.99
CA ILE A 17 -3.06 -5.79 6.73
C ILE A 17 -1.54 -5.65 6.72
N LYS A 18 -1.01 -4.99 5.70
CA LYS A 18 0.42 -4.75 5.49
C LYS A 18 0.68 -3.28 5.19
N SER A 19 1.86 -2.78 5.55
CA SER A 19 2.41 -1.55 4.96
C SER A 19 3.39 -1.89 3.83
N LEU A 20 3.79 -0.88 3.05
CA LEU A 20 4.81 -1.05 2.02
C LEU A 20 6.12 -1.57 2.61
N ALA A 21 6.65 -2.65 2.05
CA ALA A 21 7.96 -3.19 2.41
C ALA A 21 9.04 -2.94 1.36
N ASP A 22 8.64 -2.90 0.08
CA ASP A 22 9.56 -2.74 -1.05
C ASP A 22 8.89 -2.07 -2.26
N ALA A 23 9.65 -1.92 -3.35
CA ALA A 23 9.17 -1.31 -4.58
C ALA A 23 8.06 -2.12 -5.27
N ARG A 24 7.98 -3.43 -5.05
CA ARG A 24 6.92 -4.27 -5.63
C ARG A 24 5.58 -3.95 -4.99
N ASP A 25 5.55 -3.69 -3.68
CA ASP A 25 4.33 -3.27 -3.01
C ASP A 25 3.81 -1.94 -3.53
N ILE A 26 4.71 -0.98 -3.84
CA ILE A 26 4.35 0.32 -4.44
C ILE A 26 3.61 0.10 -5.75
N GLU A 27 4.17 -0.74 -6.63
CA GLU A 27 3.58 -1.02 -7.94
C GLU A 27 2.24 -1.73 -7.84
N ARG A 28 2.10 -2.69 -6.92
CA ARG A 28 0.85 -3.42 -6.69
C ARG A 28 -0.24 -2.49 -6.15
N LEU A 29 0.09 -1.68 -5.15
CA LEU A 29 -0.85 -0.73 -4.54
C LEU A 29 -1.28 0.34 -5.56
N ALA A 30 -0.35 0.88 -6.33
CA ALA A 30 -0.65 1.83 -7.39
C ALA A 30 -1.53 1.22 -8.48
N ALA A 31 -1.24 0.00 -8.94
CA ALA A 31 -2.06 -0.71 -9.91
C ALA A 31 -3.48 -0.97 -9.38
N PHE A 32 -3.62 -1.38 -8.12
CA PHE A 32 -4.92 -1.57 -7.47
C PHE A 32 -5.72 -0.26 -7.42
N ASN A 33 -5.12 0.84 -6.95
CA ASN A 33 -5.80 2.14 -6.90
C ASN A 33 -6.17 2.63 -8.31
N GLY A 34 -5.31 2.39 -9.31
CA GLY A 34 -5.61 2.71 -10.71
C GLY A 34 -6.78 1.90 -11.27
N LEU A 35 -6.87 0.61 -10.92
CA LEU A 35 -7.99 -0.24 -11.33
C LEU A 35 -9.33 0.28 -10.78
N ILE A 36 -9.36 0.79 -9.55
CA ILE A 36 -10.59 1.25 -8.88
C ILE A 36 -10.96 2.69 -9.28
N PHE A 37 -9.97 3.59 -9.41
CA PHE A 37 -10.21 5.03 -9.55
C PHE A 37 -9.72 5.63 -10.89
N GLY A 38 -9.11 4.82 -11.77
CA GLY A 38 -8.61 5.21 -13.09
C GLY A 38 -7.10 5.39 -13.17
N ASP A 39 -6.54 5.29 -14.39
CA ASP A 39 -5.08 5.25 -14.64
C ASP A 39 -4.31 6.45 -14.09
N GLY A 40 -4.93 7.63 -14.05
CA GLY A 40 -4.32 8.83 -13.44
C GLY A 40 -4.00 8.65 -11.95
N VAL A 41 -4.80 7.86 -11.24
CA VAL A 41 -4.63 7.58 -9.80
C VAL A 41 -3.48 6.59 -9.57
N ALA A 42 -3.23 5.67 -10.51
CA ALA A 42 -2.05 4.82 -10.46
C ALA A 42 -0.75 5.64 -10.50
N ALA A 43 -0.65 6.61 -11.40
CA ALA A 43 0.52 7.50 -11.46
C ALA A 43 0.62 8.38 -10.20
N LEU A 44 -0.49 9.01 -9.79
CA LEU A 44 -0.54 9.85 -8.59
C LEU A 44 -0.12 9.08 -7.33
N THR A 45 -0.59 7.85 -7.16
CA THR A 45 -0.25 7.00 -6.01
C THR A 45 1.25 6.74 -5.93
N ARG A 46 1.90 6.39 -7.06
CA ARG A 46 3.37 6.20 -7.10
C ARG A 46 4.11 7.47 -6.72
N GLU A 47 3.71 8.60 -7.31
CA GLU A 47 4.35 9.89 -7.05
C GLU A 47 4.20 10.34 -5.59
N LEU A 48 3.02 10.14 -4.99
CA LEU A 48 2.83 10.45 -3.57
C LEU A 48 3.69 9.55 -2.67
N ILE A 49 3.78 8.26 -2.96
CA ILE A 49 4.61 7.33 -2.18
C ILE A 49 6.09 7.74 -2.24
N LEU A 50 6.60 8.01 -3.44
CA LEU A 50 8.04 8.20 -3.70
C LEU A 50 8.53 9.62 -3.41
N ASN A 51 7.70 10.63 -3.68
CA ASN A 51 8.16 12.01 -3.77
C ASN A 51 7.48 12.96 -2.77
N HIS A 52 6.37 12.56 -2.11
CA HIS A 52 5.75 13.45 -1.14
C HIS A 52 6.66 13.62 0.10
N PRO A 53 6.99 14.86 0.53
CA PRO A 53 7.98 15.10 1.59
C PRO A 53 7.67 14.48 2.95
N ARG A 54 6.40 14.13 3.19
CA ARG A 54 5.92 13.48 4.43
C ARG A 54 5.42 12.05 4.22
N SER A 55 5.64 11.48 3.03
CA SER A 55 5.36 10.07 2.80
C SER A 55 6.26 9.21 3.67
N GLN A 56 5.68 8.19 4.29
CA GLN A 56 6.41 7.15 5.01
C GLN A 56 5.78 5.80 4.63
N PRO A 57 6.57 4.71 4.48
CA PRO A 57 6.03 3.40 4.11
C PRO A 57 4.86 2.94 5.00
N GLU A 58 4.93 3.20 6.31
CA GLU A 58 3.88 2.87 7.29
C GLU A 58 2.55 3.62 7.08
N HIS A 59 2.55 4.73 6.34
CA HIS A 59 1.33 5.49 6.04
C HIS A 59 0.50 4.88 4.90
N TRP A 60 1.06 3.93 4.16
CA TRP A 60 0.43 3.31 3.00
C TRP A 60 0.11 1.86 3.36
N LEU A 61 -1.16 1.63 3.70
CA LEU A 61 -1.66 0.35 4.17
C LEU A 61 -2.49 -0.32 3.09
N PHE A 62 -2.39 -1.63 3.01
CA PHE A 62 -3.23 -2.45 2.14
C PHE A 62 -3.63 -3.72 2.85
N VAL A 63 -4.84 -4.20 2.54
CA VAL A 63 -5.31 -5.52 2.94
C VAL A 63 -5.08 -6.47 1.78
N GLU A 64 -4.43 -7.59 2.08
CA GLU A 64 -4.16 -8.67 1.16
C GLU A 64 -4.94 -9.93 1.58
N ASP A 65 -5.51 -10.61 0.60
CA ASP A 65 -5.98 -11.98 0.76
C ASP A 65 -4.79 -12.93 0.64
N ASP A 66 -4.46 -13.66 1.71
CA ASP A 66 -3.27 -14.50 1.82
C ASP A 66 -3.31 -15.72 0.89
N GLY A 67 -4.52 -16.19 0.56
CA GLY A 67 -4.71 -17.32 -0.34
C GLY A 67 -4.35 -17.01 -1.80
N SER A 68 -4.66 -15.79 -2.25
CA SER A 68 -4.45 -15.34 -3.64
C SER A 68 -3.27 -14.36 -3.80
N GLY A 69 -2.83 -13.74 -2.71
CA GLY A 69 -1.88 -12.63 -2.73
C GLY A 69 -2.45 -11.38 -3.39
N GLN A 70 -3.77 -11.23 -3.51
CA GLN A 70 -4.39 -10.05 -4.10
C GLN A 70 -4.64 -8.96 -3.06
N ILE A 71 -4.37 -7.71 -3.43
CA ILE A 71 -4.81 -6.55 -2.66
C ILE A 71 -6.33 -6.43 -2.85
N VAL A 72 -7.04 -6.31 -1.73
CA VAL A 72 -8.52 -6.20 -1.71
C VAL A 72 -9.01 -4.87 -1.14
N SER A 73 -8.15 -4.13 -0.44
CA SER A 73 -8.45 -2.80 0.10
C SER A 73 -7.17 -2.00 0.35
N THR A 74 -7.25 -0.67 0.34
CA THR A 74 -6.13 0.24 0.59
C THR A 74 -6.56 1.42 1.47
N LEU A 75 -5.62 1.94 2.25
CA LEU A 75 -5.77 3.15 3.06
C LEU A 75 -4.45 3.92 3.02
N CYS A 76 -4.52 5.25 2.91
CA CYS A 76 -3.34 6.10 3.05
C CYS A 76 -3.56 7.18 4.11
N LEU A 77 -2.49 7.54 4.81
CA LEU A 77 -2.41 8.65 5.75
C LEU A 77 -1.49 9.73 5.17
N ILE A 78 -2.01 10.94 4.91
CA ILE A 78 -1.21 12.07 4.42
C ILE A 78 -1.25 13.17 5.51
N PRO A 79 -0.14 13.41 6.25
CA PRO A 79 -0.09 14.41 7.33
C PRO A 79 0.15 15.85 6.87
#